data_AF-A0A523CH67-F1
#
_entry.id   AF-A0A523CH67-F1
#
_cell.length_a   1.000
_cell.length_b   1.000
_cell.length_c   1.000
_cell.angle_alpha   90.00
_cell.angle_beta   90.00
_cell.angle_gamma   90.00
#
_symmetry.space_group_name_H-M   'P 1'
#
loop_
_entity.id
_entity.type
_entity.pdbx_description
1 polymer ?
#
loop_
_entity_poly.entity_id
_entity_poly.type
_entity_poly.pdbx_seq_one_letter_code
_entity_poly.pdbx_strand_id
1 'polypeptide(L)'
;MRGGKECGVYANAKITSKGQITIPAGIREALGVGKGDTLVFETTADYVTVRRQPTLQEIVDRISAVSSPFPISDKSDDELVSEGIMAHWAEKEKRFGGPFVAGPGGSFILRDGELVPYEPEDDPEDSE
;
A
#
# COMPACT_ATOMS: atom_id res chain seq x y z
N MET A 1 27.13 10.37 -7.48
CA MET A 1 25.75 9.90 -7.75
C MET A 1 25.77 9.02 -8.98
N ARG A 2 25.66 7.68 -8.84
CA ARG A 2 25.54 6.77 -9.97
C ARG A 2 24.07 6.72 -10.38
N GLY A 3 23.71 7.35 -11.49
CA GLY A 3 22.42 7.12 -12.13
C GLY A 3 22.36 5.67 -12.58
N GLY A 4 21.50 4.88 -11.93
CA GLY A 4 21.23 3.50 -12.33
C GLY A 4 20.64 3.52 -13.72
N LYS A 5 21.39 3.04 -14.71
CA LYS A 5 20.86 2.79 -16.05
C LYS A 5 19.85 1.66 -15.91
N GLU A 6 18.58 1.98 -16.09
CA GLU A 6 17.55 1.01 -16.44
C GLU A 6 17.97 0.35 -17.76
N CYS A 7 18.67 -0.78 -17.67
CA CYS A 7 19.03 -1.60 -18.81
C CYS A 7 17.77 -2.30 -19.33
N GLY A 8 16.96 -1.57 -20.11
CA GLY A 8 15.89 -2.18 -20.89
C GLY A 8 16.47 -3.18 -21.89
N VAL A 9 15.91 -4.38 -21.94
CA VAL A 9 16.28 -5.38 -22.94
C VAL A 9 15.59 -5.01 -24.26
N TYR A 10 16.39 -4.65 -25.28
CA TYR A 10 15.88 -4.32 -26.61
C TYR A 10 16.10 -5.47 -27.59
N ALA A 11 15.07 -5.86 -28.31
CA ALA A 11 15.17 -6.85 -29.38
C ALA A 11 14.09 -6.61 -30.44
N ASN A 12 14.38 -7.01 -31.69
CA ASN A 12 13.42 -6.98 -32.78
C ASN A 12 12.90 -8.39 -33.10
N ALA A 13 11.67 -8.49 -33.58
CA ALA A 13 11.08 -9.75 -34.02
C ALA A 13 10.25 -9.50 -35.29
N LYS A 14 10.21 -10.52 -36.15
CA LYS A 14 9.42 -10.46 -37.38
C LYS A 14 8.05 -11.10 -37.16
N ILE A 15 7.01 -10.52 -37.75
CA ILE A 15 5.69 -11.13 -37.82
C ILE A 15 5.75 -12.28 -38.83
N THR A 16 5.32 -13.47 -38.40
CA THR A 16 5.22 -14.66 -39.26
C THR A 16 3.96 -14.62 -40.13
N SER A 17 3.85 -15.50 -41.12
CA SER A 17 2.70 -15.54 -42.05
C SER A 17 1.34 -15.74 -41.38
N LYS A 18 1.29 -16.19 -40.12
CA LYS A 18 0.06 -16.37 -39.34
C LYS A 18 -0.21 -15.21 -38.36
N GLY A 19 0.50 -14.10 -38.48
CA GLY A 19 0.37 -12.96 -37.55
C GLY A 19 1.02 -13.21 -36.19
N GLN A 20 1.78 -14.29 -36.01
CA GLN A 20 2.46 -14.58 -34.75
C GLN A 20 3.78 -13.81 -34.68
N ILE A 21 4.07 -13.22 -33.52
CA ILE A 21 5.38 -12.67 -33.16
C ILE A 21 6.06 -13.58 -32.14
N THR A 22 7.36 -13.79 -32.30
CA THR A 22 8.15 -14.54 -31.33
C THR A 22 8.76 -13.58 -30.32
N ILE A 23 8.58 -13.84 -29.02
CA ILE A 23 9.22 -13.07 -27.96
C ILE A 23 10.67 -13.58 -27.80
N PRO A 24 11.69 -12.73 -28.03
CA PRO A 24 13.10 -13.11 -27.88
C PRO A 24 13.44 -13.54 -26.45
N ALA A 25 14.42 -14.43 -26.28
CA ALA A 25 14.74 -15.06 -25.00
C ALA A 25 14.99 -14.05 -23.87
N GLY A 26 15.82 -13.02 -24.09
CA GLY A 26 16.10 -12.01 -23.07
C GLY A 26 14.86 -11.20 -22.65
N ILE A 27 13.91 -10.98 -23.57
CA ILE A 27 12.64 -10.33 -23.24
C ILE A 27 11.74 -11.27 -22.44
N ARG A 28 11.70 -12.58 -22.77
CA ARG A 28 10.93 -13.56 -21.98
C ARG A 28 11.43 -13.66 -20.53
N GLU A 29 12.74 -13.68 -20.35
CA GLU A 29 13.38 -13.71 -19.04
C GLU A 29 13.08 -12.43 -18.25
N ALA A 30 13.18 -11.27 -18.89
CA ALA A 30 12.87 -9.98 -18.25
C ALA A 30 11.39 -9.84 -17.88
N LEU A 31 10.46 -10.35 -18.68
CA LEU A 31 9.03 -10.37 -18.37
C LEU A 31 8.62 -11.50 -17.41
N GLY A 32 9.50 -12.47 -17.16
CA GLY A 32 9.21 -13.66 -16.35
C GLY A 32 8.10 -14.53 -16.96
N VAL A 33 8.06 -14.65 -18.29
CA VAL A 33 6.99 -15.36 -19.02
C VAL A 33 7.46 -16.71 -19.55
N GLY A 34 6.66 -17.73 -19.30
CA GLY A 34 6.88 -19.12 -19.70
C GLY A 34 5.84 -19.64 -20.70
N LYS A 35 5.96 -20.93 -21.02
CA LYS A 35 4.97 -21.62 -21.84
C LYS A 35 3.67 -21.78 -21.03
N GLY A 36 2.55 -21.30 -21.59
CA GLY A 36 1.24 -21.39 -20.96
C GLY A 36 0.79 -20.10 -20.26
N ASP A 37 1.68 -19.12 -20.13
CA ASP A 37 1.33 -17.82 -19.57
C ASP A 37 0.51 -17.00 -20.56
N THR A 38 -0.41 -16.22 -20.00
CA THR A 38 -1.24 -15.28 -20.75
C THR A 38 -0.59 -13.91 -20.76
N LEU A 39 -0.60 -13.26 -21.92
CA LEU A 39 -0.13 -11.88 -22.09
C LEU A 39 -1.32 -10.98 -22.39
N VAL A 40 -1.31 -9.80 -21.78
CA VAL A 40 -2.24 -8.73 -22.08
C VAL A 40 -1.56 -7.76 -23.05
N PHE A 41 -2.25 -7.45 -24.13
CA PHE A 41 -1.85 -6.45 -25.11
C PHE A 41 -2.72 -5.22 -24.94
N GLU A 42 -2.09 -4.09 -24.65
CA GLU A 42 -2.74 -2.79 -24.51
C GLU A 42 -2.32 -1.90 -25.67
N THR A 43 -3.25 -1.63 -26.58
CA THR A 43 -3.00 -0.83 -27.77
C THR A 43 -3.14 0.66 -27.46
N THR A 44 -2.10 1.42 -27.76
CA THR A 44 -2.10 2.88 -27.82
C THR A 44 -1.96 3.30 -29.29
N ALA A 45 -2.06 4.59 -29.60
CA ALA A 45 -2.11 5.12 -30.97
C ALA A 45 -1.11 4.48 -31.95
N ASP A 46 0.17 4.39 -31.58
CA ASP A 46 1.28 3.96 -32.43
C ASP A 46 2.09 2.78 -31.88
N TYR A 47 1.81 2.34 -30.65
CA TYR A 47 2.50 1.23 -30.01
C TYR A 47 1.57 0.35 -29.18
N VAL A 48 2.04 -0.86 -28.87
CA VAL A 48 1.35 -1.81 -28.00
C VAL A 48 2.23 -2.09 -26.80
N THR A 49 1.67 -1.96 -25.59
CA THR A 49 2.29 -2.43 -24.36
C THR A 49 1.91 -3.88 -24.12
N VAL A 50 2.90 -4.72 -23.82
CA VAL A 50 2.68 -6.14 -23.51
C VAL A 50 3.07 -6.40 -22.07
N ARG A 51 2.17 -7.00 -21.30
CA ARG A 51 2.41 -7.37 -19.91
C ARG A 51 1.98 -8.79 -19.61
N ARG A 52 2.66 -9.44 -18.66
CA ARG A 52 2.24 -10.73 -18.11
C ARG A 52 0.91 -10.56 -17.38
N GLN A 53 -0.04 -11.43 -17.65
CA GLN A 53 -1.26 -11.52 -16.86
C GLN A 53 -0.96 -12.35 -15.60
N PRO A 54 -1.09 -11.80 -14.39
CA PRO A 54 -0.96 -12.60 -13.19
C PRO A 54 -2.10 -13.61 -13.09
N THR A 55 -1.82 -14.76 -12.52
CA THR A 55 -2.82 -15.76 -12.17
C THR A 55 -3.68 -15.29 -10.99
N LEU A 56 -4.87 -15.88 -10.82
CA LEU A 56 -5.72 -15.58 -9.66
C LEU A 56 -4.99 -15.87 -8.35
N GLN A 57 -4.22 -16.95 -8.27
CA GLN A 57 -3.43 -17.30 -7.09
C GLN A 57 -2.40 -16.21 -6.76
N GLU A 58 -1.63 -15.73 -7.76
CA GLU A 58 -0.66 -14.65 -7.54
C GLU A 58 -1.31 -13.33 -7.08
N ILE A 59 -2.54 -13.06 -7.53
CA ILE A 59 -3.31 -11.89 -7.06
C ILE A 59 -3.71 -12.09 -5.60
N VAL A 60 -4.25 -13.27 -5.25
CA VAL A 60 -4.64 -13.61 -3.88
C VAL A 60 -3.44 -13.55 -2.94
N ASP A 61 -2.30 -14.10 -3.34
CA ASP A 61 -1.06 -14.10 -2.54
C ASP A 61 -0.54 -12.66 -2.32
N ARG A 62 -0.66 -11.79 -3.34
CA ARG A 62 -0.29 -10.38 -3.21
C ARG A 62 -1.21 -9.64 -2.24
N ILE A 63 -2.51 -9.92 -2.30
CA ILE A 63 -3.49 -9.28 -1.41
C ILE A 63 -3.32 -9.80 0.02
N SER A 64 -3.13 -11.11 0.20
CA SER A 64 -2.96 -11.71 1.53
C SER A 64 -1.65 -11.28 2.20
N ALA A 65 -0.60 -11.01 1.44
CA ALA A 65 0.64 -10.43 1.97
C ALA A 65 0.47 -9.00 2.51
N VAL A 66 -0.57 -8.28 2.08
CA VAL A 66 -0.92 -6.93 2.56
C VAL A 66 -2.15 -6.97 3.49
N SER A 67 -2.72 -8.16 3.72
CA SER A 67 -3.82 -8.35 4.66
C SER A 67 -3.37 -7.84 6.02
N SER A 68 -4.14 -6.87 6.53
CA SER A 68 -3.90 -6.18 7.79
C SER A 68 -3.48 -7.16 8.90
N PRO A 69 -2.54 -6.77 9.79
CA PRO A 69 -2.26 -7.52 11.02
C PRO A 69 -3.47 -7.58 11.96
N PHE A 70 -4.51 -6.78 11.70
CA PHE A 70 -5.76 -6.85 12.45
C PHE A 70 -6.65 -7.97 11.92
N PRO A 71 -7.01 -8.97 12.75
CA PRO A 71 -7.97 -9.98 12.36
C PRO A 71 -9.29 -9.32 11.97
N ILE A 72 -9.92 -9.81 10.91
CA ILE A 72 -11.29 -9.45 10.56
C ILE A 72 -12.16 -9.90 11.75
N SER A 73 -12.49 -8.93 12.62
CA SER A 73 -13.36 -9.14 13.76
C SER A 73 -14.81 -9.14 13.27
N ASP A 74 -15.67 -9.93 13.90
CA ASP A 74 -17.13 -9.84 13.76
C ASP A 74 -17.66 -8.48 14.28
N LYS A 75 -16.86 -7.78 15.08
CA LYS A 75 -17.18 -6.45 15.56
C LYS A 75 -17.26 -5.48 14.39
N SER A 76 -18.34 -4.70 14.37
CA SER A 76 -18.51 -3.61 13.41
C SER A 76 -17.32 -2.66 13.41
N ASP A 77 -17.03 -2.05 12.26
CA ASP A 77 -15.94 -1.08 12.09
C ASP A 77 -16.00 0.03 13.16
N ASP A 78 -17.20 0.45 13.57
CA ASP A 78 -17.43 1.44 14.62
C ASP A 78 -16.92 0.97 16.00
N GLU A 79 -17.13 -0.30 16.33
CA GLU A 79 -16.71 -0.89 17.61
C GLU A 79 -15.18 -1.03 17.65
N LEU A 80 -14.55 -1.47 16.55
CA LEU A 80 -13.09 -1.59 16.44
C LEU A 80 -12.39 -0.23 16.52
N VAL A 81 -12.93 0.77 15.83
CA VAL A 81 -12.42 2.14 15.89
C VAL A 81 -12.55 2.68 17.31
N SER A 82 -13.67 2.44 17.98
CA SER A 82 -13.86 2.89 19.37
C SER A 82 -12.87 2.22 20.34
N GLU A 83 -12.65 0.91 20.26
CA GLU A 83 -11.71 0.20 21.13
C GLU A 83 -10.26 0.66 20.90
N GLY A 84 -9.85 0.81 19.64
CA GLY A 84 -8.51 1.30 19.29
C GLY A 84 -8.26 2.74 19.73
N ILE A 85 -9.25 3.62 19.54
CA ILE A 85 -9.21 5.00 20.00
C ILE A 85 -9.15 5.06 21.53
N MET A 86 -9.97 4.27 22.24
CA MET A 86 -9.99 4.26 23.70
C MET A 86 -8.68 3.73 24.31
N ALA A 87 -8.06 2.72 23.70
CA ALA A 87 -6.76 2.20 24.16
C ALA A 87 -5.64 3.25 23.97
N HIS A 88 -5.60 3.89 22.80
CA HIS A 88 -4.65 4.97 22.52
C HIS A 88 -4.87 6.18 23.46
N TRP A 89 -6.13 6.47 23.80
CA TRP A 89 -6.45 7.57 24.71
C TRP A 89 -6.06 7.25 26.15
N ALA A 90 -6.34 6.06 26.67
CA ALA A 90 -5.92 5.66 28.01
C ALA A 90 -4.39 5.71 28.22
N GLU A 91 -3.61 5.45 27.16
CA GLU A 91 -2.16 5.63 27.17
C GLU A 91 -1.77 7.12 27.22
N LYS A 92 -2.42 7.96 26.41
CA LYS A 92 -2.25 9.42 26.48
C LYS A 92 -2.67 10.00 27.84
N GLU A 93 -3.71 9.50 28.49
CA GLU A 93 -4.13 10.00 29.81
C GLU A 93 -3.07 9.79 30.89
N LYS A 94 -2.40 8.62 30.88
CA LYS A 94 -1.27 8.35 31.78
C LYS A 94 -0.08 9.25 31.49
N ARG A 95 0.14 9.58 30.22
CA ARG A 95 1.26 10.39 29.74
C ARG A 95 1.09 11.89 30.01
N PHE A 96 -0.13 12.40 29.90
CA PHE A 96 -0.45 13.83 30.06
C PHE A 96 -1.07 14.21 31.41
N GLY A 97 -1.32 13.23 32.28
CA GLY A 97 -1.76 13.44 33.67
C GLY A 97 -3.23 13.83 33.82
N GLY A 98 -4.07 13.54 32.82
CA GLY A 98 -5.48 13.91 32.82
C GLY A 98 -6.23 13.38 31.59
N PRO A 99 -7.57 13.36 31.61
CA PRO A 99 -8.34 12.75 30.54
C PRO A 99 -8.21 13.49 29.21
N PHE A 100 -8.08 12.73 28.12
CA PHE A 100 -7.96 13.25 26.76
C PHE A 100 -9.33 13.22 26.08
N VAL A 101 -9.75 14.36 25.53
CA VAL A 101 -11.10 14.55 24.98
C VAL A 101 -10.99 15.07 23.55
N ALA A 102 -11.61 14.39 22.59
CA ALA A 102 -11.79 14.94 21.24
C ALA A 102 -13.06 15.78 21.18
N GLY A 103 -12.93 17.03 20.74
CA GLY A 103 -14.06 17.94 20.53
C GLY A 103 -14.10 18.45 19.09
N PRO A 104 -15.21 19.08 18.67
CA PRO A 104 -15.25 19.79 17.40
C PRO A 104 -14.20 20.91 17.42
N GLY A 105 -13.14 20.75 16.63
CA GLY A 105 -12.03 21.71 16.54
C GLY A 105 -10.67 21.21 17.03
N GLY A 106 -10.55 19.98 17.54
CA GLY A 106 -9.25 19.42 17.93
C GLY A 106 -9.33 18.47 19.12
N SER A 107 -8.17 18.12 19.66
CA SER A 107 -8.08 17.33 20.88
C SER A 107 -7.75 18.22 22.07
N PHE A 108 -8.17 17.82 23.26
CA PHE A 108 -8.03 18.59 24.50
C PHE A 108 -7.57 17.68 25.64
N ILE A 109 -6.78 18.22 26.57
CA ILE A 109 -6.40 17.56 27.82
C ILE A 109 -7.13 18.28 28.96
N LEU A 110 -7.83 17.53 29.82
CA LEU A 110 -8.43 18.08 31.03
C LEU A 110 -7.34 18.20 32.12
N ARG A 111 -6.99 19.43 32.50
CA ARG A 111 -6.06 19.73 33.61
C ARG A 111 -6.75 20.63 34.61
N ASP A 112 -6.71 20.27 35.89
CA ASP A 112 -7.29 21.05 37.00
C ASP A 112 -8.77 21.47 36.79
N GLY A 113 -9.53 20.67 36.03
CA GLY A 113 -10.94 20.93 35.72
C GLY A 113 -11.19 21.82 34.48
N GLU A 114 -10.13 22.20 33.75
CA GLU A 114 -10.21 23.00 32.52
C GLU A 114 -9.74 22.20 31.30
N LEU A 115 -10.42 22.36 30.16
CA LEU A 115 -10.05 21.74 28.90
C LEU A 115 -9.00 22.61 28.19
N VAL A 116 -7.77 22.11 28.13
CA VAL A 116 -6.65 22.75 27.45
C VAL A 116 -6.49 22.13 26.07
N PRO A 117 -6.41 22.91 24.97
CA PRO A 117 -6.12 22.36 23.64
C PRO A 117 -4.81 21.57 23.67
N TYR A 118 -4.81 20.40 23.03
CA TYR A 118 -3.60 19.61 22.82
C TYR A 118 -3.00 19.99 21.48
N GLU A 119 -1.81 20.57 21.51
CA GLU A 119 -0.98 20.73 20.33
C GLU A 119 -0.03 19.53 20.21
N PRO A 120 0.20 18.96 19.02
CA PRO A 120 1.13 17.84 18.84
C PRO A 120 2.55 18.14 19.34
N GLU A 121 2.96 19.42 19.34
CA GLU A 121 4.27 19.88 19.82
C GLU A 121 4.42 19.80 21.35
N ASP A 122 3.31 19.64 22.09
CA ASP A 122 3.33 19.40 23.55
C ASP A 122 3.63 17.92 23.88
N ASP A 123 3.77 17.07 22.87
CA ASP A 123 4.08 15.66 23.05
C ASP A 123 5.58 15.45 23.34
N PRO A 124 5.96 14.97 24.54
CA PRO A 124 7.36 14.86 24.94
C PRO A 124 8.22 13.87 24.13
N GLU A 125 7.66 13.12 23.17
CA GLU A 125 8.45 12.29 22.22
C GLU A 125 8.75 12.99 20.90
N ASP A 126 8.04 14.07 20.53
CA ASP A 126 8.33 14.83 19.29
C ASP A 126 9.39 15.92 19.51
N SER A 127 9.99 15.99 20.70
CA SER A 127 11.06 16.93 21.08
C SER A 127 12.50 16.37 20.92
N GLU A 128 12.73 15.36 20.09
CA GLU A 128 14.07 14.87 19.68
C GLU A 128 14.39 15.12 18.20
#